data_AF-A0ABC8V2Q8-F1
#
_entry.id   AF-A0ABC8V2Q8-F1
#
_cell.length_a   1.000
_cell.length_b   1.000
_cell.length_c   1.000
_cell.angle_alpha   90.00
_cell.angle_beta   90.00
_cell.angle_gamma   90.00
#
_symmetry.space_group_name_H-M   'P 1'
#
loop_
_entity.id
_entity.type
_entity.pdbx_description
1 polymer ?
#
loop_
_entity_poly.entity_id
_entity_poly.type
_entity_poly.pdbx_seq_one_letter_code
_entity_poly.pdbx_strand_id
1 'polypeptide(L)'
;MDEEVTLMDWGNAIVKEIRKGQDGYVTHLAGVLHLEGSVKTTKLKLTWLPDISELVTLSFVEFDYLISKKKLKEDEDFLDVLNPCTKKETVALGDSNLRSLKHGEILQLERKGYFRCDVPFMRPSRPTVLFAIPDGRQQTGSKKFSRCVSLKEDEDFLDVLNPCTKKETVALGDSNLRSLKHGEILQLERKGYFRCDVPFMRPSRPTVLFAIPDGRQQTGS
;
A
#
# COMPACT_ATOMS: atom_id res chain seq x y z
N MET A 1 -35.64 -1.23 0.01
CA MET A 1 -36.06 -1.15 1.42
C MET A 1 -36.57 -2.53 1.83
N ASP A 2 -36.42 -2.91 3.11
CA ASP A 2 -36.64 -4.27 3.62
C ASP A 2 -35.67 -5.34 3.09
N GLU A 3 -34.48 -4.90 2.68
CA GLU A 3 -33.41 -5.82 2.32
C GLU A 3 -32.71 -6.34 3.58
N GLU A 4 -32.51 -7.66 3.63
CA GLU A 4 -31.80 -8.32 4.72
C GLU A 4 -30.29 -8.33 4.43
N VAL A 5 -29.51 -7.93 5.42
CA VAL A 5 -28.04 -7.92 5.38
C VAL A 5 -27.49 -8.72 6.56
N THR A 6 -26.37 -9.40 6.37
CA THR A 6 -25.64 -10.03 7.47
C THR A 6 -24.52 -9.10 7.91
N LEU A 7 -24.52 -8.77 9.20
CA LEU A 7 -23.39 -8.19 9.89
C LEU A 7 -22.49 -9.34 10.35
N MET A 8 -21.27 -9.42 9.82
CA MET A 8 -20.35 -10.52 10.09
C MET A 8 -20.13 -10.68 11.61
N ASP A 9 -20.17 -11.92 12.09
CA ASP A 9 -20.04 -12.31 13.50
C ASP A 9 -21.04 -11.68 14.50
N TRP A 10 -22.08 -10.98 14.01
CA TRP A 10 -23.16 -10.45 14.85
C TRP A 10 -24.51 -11.09 14.53
N GLY A 11 -24.93 -11.07 13.27
CA GLY A 11 -26.23 -11.62 12.85
C GLY A 11 -26.87 -10.86 11.71
N ASN A 12 -28.12 -11.20 11.41
CA ASN A 12 -28.88 -10.61 10.33
C ASN A 12 -29.61 -9.35 10.79
N ALA A 13 -29.74 -8.36 9.91
CA ALA A 13 -30.50 -7.14 10.14
C ALA A 13 -31.30 -6.77 8.89
N ILE A 14 -32.50 -6.23 9.08
CA ILE A 14 -33.36 -5.74 8.00
C ILE A 14 -33.23 -4.23 7.93
N VAL A 15 -32.80 -3.72 6.77
CA VAL A 15 -32.67 -2.27 6.55
C VAL A 15 -34.05 -1.65 6.35
N LYS A 16 -34.45 -0.78 7.28
CA LYS A 16 -35.75 -0.10 7.28
C LYS A 16 -35.67 1.30 6.68
N GLU A 17 -34.58 2.01 6.92
CA GLU A 17 -34.42 3.40 6.49
C GLU A 17 -33.04 3.64 5.89
N ILE A 18 -33.01 4.41 4.80
CA ILE A 18 -31.79 4.92 4.19
C ILE A 18 -31.90 6.43 4.10
N ARG A 19 -31.09 7.15 4.86
CA ARG A 19 -31.02 8.62 4.81
C ARG A 19 -29.86 9.05 3.92
N LYS A 20 -30.14 9.99 3.03
CA LYS A 20 -29.16 10.59 2.12
C LYS A 20 -28.94 12.05 2.46
N GLY A 21 -27.70 12.52 2.28
CA GLY A 21 -27.33 13.92 2.40
C GLY A 21 -27.83 14.76 1.23
N GLN A 22 -27.58 16.07 1.30
CA GLN A 22 -27.95 17.02 0.24
C GLN A 22 -27.19 16.77 -1.08
N ASP A 23 -26.02 16.13 -0.98
CA ASP A 23 -25.16 15.68 -2.08
C ASP A 23 -25.59 14.33 -2.68
N GLY A 24 -26.63 13.70 -2.13
CA GLY A 24 -27.14 12.41 -2.58
C GLY A 24 -26.39 11.19 -2.04
N TYR A 25 -25.34 11.37 -1.22
CA TYR A 25 -24.62 10.26 -0.59
C TYR A 25 -25.40 9.72 0.62
N VAL A 26 -25.31 8.41 0.85
CA VAL A 26 -25.92 7.79 2.04
C VAL A 26 -25.13 8.23 3.27
N THR A 27 -25.83 8.83 4.24
CA THR A 27 -25.22 9.28 5.50
C THR A 27 -25.56 8.37 6.66
N HIS A 28 -26.78 7.78 6.67
CA HIS A 28 -27.24 6.92 7.74
C HIS A 28 -28.09 5.77 7.20
N LEU A 29 -27.95 4.61 7.83
CA LEU A 29 -28.79 3.44 7.61
C LEU A 29 -29.42 3.07 8.97
N ALA A 30 -30.74 2.88 9.01
CA ALA A 30 -31.43 2.35 10.18
C ALA A 30 -32.06 1.01 9.83
N GLY A 31 -31.94 0.06 10.75
CA GLY A 31 -32.46 -1.29 10.58
C GLY A 31 -32.79 -1.93 11.91
N VAL A 32 -33.43 -3.10 11.83
CA VAL A 32 -33.80 -3.89 13.02
C VAL A 32 -33.08 -5.22 12.94
N LEU A 33 -32.55 -5.67 14.09
CA LEU A 33 -31.90 -6.96 14.20
C LEU A 33 -32.92 -8.08 14.00
N HIS A 34 -32.56 -9.07 13.19
CA HIS A 34 -33.38 -10.23 12.83
C HIS A 34 -32.55 -11.50 13.04
N LEU A 35 -32.39 -11.90 14.30
CA LEU A 35 -31.52 -13.04 14.67
C LEU A 35 -32.02 -14.40 14.18
N GLU A 36 -33.30 -14.52 13.86
CA GLU A 36 -33.90 -15.71 13.24
C GLU A 36 -33.52 -15.86 11.76
N GLY A 37 -32.95 -14.80 11.17
CA GLY A 37 -32.49 -14.77 9.79
C GLY A 37 -31.33 -15.74 9.52
N SER A 38 -31.26 -16.26 8.29
CA SER A 38 -30.23 -17.22 7.89
C SER A 38 -29.06 -16.54 7.16
N VAL A 39 -27.89 -16.56 7.79
CA VAL A 39 -26.60 -16.08 7.22
C VAL A 39 -26.22 -16.76 5.90
N LYS A 40 -26.77 -17.95 5.62
CA LYS A 40 -26.51 -18.70 4.39
C LYS A 40 -27.31 -18.16 3.20
N THR A 41 -28.53 -17.67 3.44
CA THR A 41 -29.43 -17.20 2.38
C THR A 41 -29.22 -15.73 2.05
N THR A 42 -28.66 -14.97 2.99
CA THR A 42 -28.41 -13.54 2.81
C THR A 42 -27.27 -13.28 1.83
N LYS A 43 -27.56 -12.48 0.80
CA LYS A 43 -26.62 -12.14 -0.28
C LYS A 43 -25.58 -11.10 0.15
N LEU A 44 -25.99 -10.13 0.95
CA LEU A 44 -25.15 -9.02 1.38
C LEU A 44 -24.53 -9.31 2.75
N LYS A 45 -23.19 -9.30 2.80
CA LYS A 45 -22.41 -9.51 4.01
C LYS A 45 -21.48 -8.33 4.24
N LEU A 46 -21.64 -7.69 5.39
CA LEU A 46 -20.96 -6.47 5.77
C LEU A 46 -20.05 -6.72 6.98
N THR A 47 -18.81 -6.29 6.87
CA THR A 47 -17.93 -6.10 8.03
C THR A 47 -18.26 -4.74 8.65
N TRP A 48 -18.33 -4.68 9.98
CA TRP A 48 -18.79 -3.52 10.74
C TRP A 48 -17.83 -3.20 11.89
N LEU A 49 -17.96 -2.00 12.44
CA LEU A 49 -17.28 -1.57 13.66
C LEU A 49 -18.33 -1.02 14.62
N PRO A 50 -18.25 -1.31 15.92
CA PRO A 50 -19.11 -0.67 16.91
C PRO A 50 -18.79 0.82 17.00
N ASP A 51 -19.81 1.63 17.29
CA ASP A 51 -19.62 3.06 17.56
C ASP A 51 -19.06 3.24 18.98
N ILE A 52 -17.74 3.28 19.08
CA ILE A 52 -16.99 3.43 20.33
C ILE A 52 -15.87 4.46 20.17
N SER A 53 -15.47 5.09 21.27
CA SER A 53 -14.38 6.09 21.26
C SER A 53 -12.99 5.48 21.02
N GLU A 54 -12.85 4.16 21.14
CA GLU A 54 -11.58 3.44 21.07
C GLU A 54 -11.19 2.99 19.67
N LEU A 55 -11.96 3.35 18.64
CA LEU A 55 -11.62 3.06 17.25
C LEU A 55 -10.27 3.67 16.87
N VAL A 56 -9.57 2.99 15.98
CA VAL A 56 -8.23 3.36 15.51
C VAL A 56 -8.34 4.01 14.15
N THR A 57 -7.78 5.21 13.99
CA THR A 57 -7.65 5.80 12.65
C THR A 57 -6.59 5.05 11.86
N LEU A 58 -6.96 4.61 10.65
CA LEU A 58 -6.11 3.85 9.76
C LEU A 58 -5.83 4.63 8.47
N SER A 59 -4.66 4.39 7.89
CA SER A 59 -4.34 4.75 6.51
C SER A 59 -3.99 3.47 5.76
N PHE A 60 -4.90 3.01 4.90
CA PHE A 60 -4.64 1.91 3.97
C PHE A 60 -3.82 2.42 2.80
N VAL A 61 -2.71 1.74 2.52
CA VAL A 61 -1.84 2.05 1.39
C VAL A 61 -1.88 0.88 0.43
N GLU A 62 -2.38 1.13 -0.77
CA GLU A 62 -2.41 0.19 -1.88
C GLU A 62 -1.36 0.62 -2.91
N PHE A 63 -0.55 -0.33 -3.36
CA PHE A 63 0.45 -0.10 -4.40
C PHE A 63 -0.04 -0.67 -5.73
N ASP A 64 0.14 0.11 -6.78
CA ASP A 64 -0.18 -0.23 -8.16
C ASP A 64 1.10 -0.52 -8.95
N TYR A 65 0.96 -0.97 -10.19
CA TYR A 65 2.10 -1.20 -11.07
C TYR A 65 2.87 0.09 -11.33
N LEU A 66 4.20 0.01 -11.30
CA LEU A 66 5.09 1.14 -11.62
C LEU A 66 4.98 1.57 -13.08
N ILE A 67 4.67 0.62 -13.97
CA ILE A 67 4.58 0.82 -15.40
C ILE A 67 3.15 0.52 -15.84
N SER A 68 2.60 1.38 -16.70
CA SER A 68 1.24 1.25 -17.23
C SER A 68 1.09 0.14 -18.28
N LYS A 69 2.20 -0.31 -18.87
CA LYS A 69 2.26 -1.30 -19.95
C LYS A 69 2.88 -2.63 -19.51
N LYS A 70 2.36 -3.73 -20.05
CA LYS A 70 2.84 -5.10 -19.79
C LYS A 70 4.19 -5.41 -20.45
N LYS A 71 4.50 -4.77 -21.59
CA LYS A 71 5.75 -4.92 -22.32
C LYS A 71 6.16 -3.55 -22.88
N LEU A 72 7.40 -3.18 -22.64
CA LEU A 72 8.07 -2.05 -23.28
C LEU A 72 8.54 -2.46 -24.69
N LYS A 73 8.51 -1.51 -25.62
CA LYS A 73 9.15 -1.66 -26.93
C LYS A 73 10.60 -1.18 -26.83
N GLU A 74 11.48 -1.64 -27.72
CA GLU A 74 12.91 -1.30 -27.71
C GLU A 74 13.16 0.21 -27.91
N ASP A 75 12.24 0.91 -28.58
CA ASP A 75 12.36 2.34 -28.90
C ASP A 75 11.60 3.27 -27.93
N GLU A 76 11.01 2.75 -26.84
CA GLU A 76 10.16 3.52 -25.93
C GLU A 76 10.90 3.84 -24.62
N ASP A 77 10.90 5.10 -24.21
CA ASP A 77 11.50 5.50 -22.93
C ASP A 77 10.67 4.94 -21.77
N PHE A 78 11.36 4.39 -20.78
CA PHE A 78 10.76 3.92 -19.54
C PHE A 78 10.00 5.05 -18.81
N LEU A 79 10.53 6.28 -18.86
CA LEU A 79 9.92 7.42 -18.19
C LEU A 79 8.53 7.76 -18.76
N ASP A 80 8.32 7.55 -20.06
CA ASP A 80 7.07 7.86 -20.75
C ASP A 80 5.92 6.92 -20.38
N VAL A 81 6.23 5.75 -19.82
CA VAL A 81 5.23 4.72 -19.49
C VAL A 81 5.00 4.56 -17.99
N LEU A 82 5.64 5.40 -17.17
CA LEU A 82 5.45 5.41 -15.73
C LEU A 82 3.99 5.64 -15.37
N ASN A 83 3.51 4.89 -14.38
CA ASN A 83 2.19 5.10 -13.83
C ASN A 83 2.21 6.36 -12.93
N PRO A 84 1.40 7.39 -13.22
CA PRO A 84 1.37 8.61 -12.42
C PRO A 84 0.77 8.39 -11.02
N CYS A 85 0.13 7.25 -10.76
CA CYS A 85 -0.45 6.89 -9.47
C CYS A 85 -0.13 5.43 -9.09
N THR A 86 1.08 5.23 -8.58
CA THR A 86 1.56 3.93 -8.07
C THR A 86 1.19 3.69 -6.61
N LYS A 87 0.76 4.72 -5.89
CA LYS A 87 0.42 4.66 -4.47
C LYS A 87 -0.94 5.33 -4.22
N LYS A 88 -1.86 4.58 -3.61
CA LYS A 88 -3.19 5.05 -3.24
C LYS A 88 -3.34 4.96 -1.72
N GLU A 89 -3.68 6.07 -1.11
CA GLU A 89 -3.95 6.15 0.33
C GLU A 89 -5.45 6.30 0.58
N THR A 90 -6.01 5.45 1.45
CA THR A 90 -7.41 5.52 1.87
C THR A 90 -7.49 5.60 3.39
N VAL A 91 -8.10 6.67 3.90
CA VAL A 91 -8.35 6.81 5.34
C VAL A 91 -9.53 5.93 5.75
N ALA A 92 -9.41 5.29 6.90
CA ALA A 92 -10.47 4.45 7.45
C ALA A 92 -10.44 4.44 8.99
N LEU A 93 -11.45 3.80 9.57
CA LEU A 93 -11.46 3.41 10.97
C LEU A 93 -11.23 1.91 11.07
N GLY A 94 -10.63 1.50 12.17
CA GLY A 94 -10.36 0.12 12.50
C GLY A 94 -10.65 -0.19 13.96
N ASP A 95 -10.69 -1.48 14.27
CA ASP A 95 -10.99 -1.97 15.59
C ASP A 95 -9.89 -1.60 16.62
N SER A 96 -10.29 -1.52 17.90
CA SER A 96 -9.40 -1.22 19.02
C SER A 96 -8.21 -2.19 19.14
N ASN A 97 -8.38 -3.46 18.74
CA ASN A 97 -7.33 -4.47 18.77
C ASN A 97 -6.15 -4.12 17.85
N LEU A 98 -6.34 -3.26 16.85
CA LEU A 98 -5.25 -2.81 15.98
C LEU A 98 -4.22 -1.94 16.71
N ARG A 99 -4.51 -1.49 17.94
CA ARG A 99 -3.57 -0.72 18.78
C ARG A 99 -2.34 -1.53 19.21
N SER A 100 -2.47 -2.85 19.32
CA SER A 100 -1.37 -3.73 19.74
C SER A 100 -0.48 -4.21 18.58
N LEU A 101 -0.83 -3.86 17.34
CA LEU A 101 -0.06 -4.26 16.16
C LEU A 101 1.35 -3.68 16.19
N LYS A 102 2.31 -4.52 15.82
CA LYS A 102 3.72 -4.14 15.73
C LYS A 102 4.12 -3.83 14.29
N HIS A 103 5.17 -3.02 14.15
CA HIS A 103 5.80 -2.81 12.85
C HIS A 103 6.20 -4.14 12.20
N GLY A 104 5.86 -4.32 10.92
CA GLY A 104 6.13 -5.51 10.13
C GLY A 104 5.14 -6.66 10.33
N GLU A 105 4.24 -6.56 11.31
CA GLU A 105 3.24 -7.59 11.57
C GLU A 105 2.24 -7.69 10.42
N ILE A 106 1.90 -8.92 10.04
CA ILE A 106 0.94 -9.21 8.97
C ILE A 106 -0.38 -9.60 9.61
N LEU A 107 -1.45 -8.95 9.18
CA LEU A 107 -2.82 -9.28 9.59
C LEU A 107 -3.73 -9.44 8.38
N GLN A 108 -4.81 -10.18 8.57
CA GLN A 108 -5.89 -10.26 7.61
C GLN A 108 -7.06 -9.42 8.11
N LEU A 109 -7.51 -8.48 7.29
CA LEU A 109 -8.76 -7.77 7.53
C LEU A 109 -9.88 -8.47 6.75
N GLU A 110 -10.95 -8.78 7.46
CA GLU A 110 -12.08 -9.52 6.92
C GLU A 110 -12.63 -8.84 5.67
N ARG A 111 -12.76 -9.61 4.57
CA ARG A 111 -13.27 -9.14 3.26
C ARG A 111 -12.51 -7.96 2.65
N LYS A 112 -11.34 -7.58 3.20
CA LYS A 112 -10.44 -6.54 2.68
C LYS A 112 -9.14 -7.11 2.14
N GLY A 113 -8.60 -8.17 2.76
CA GLY A 113 -7.37 -8.84 2.34
C GLY A 113 -6.29 -8.84 3.42
N TYR A 114 -5.05 -9.10 3.00
CA TYR A 114 -3.89 -9.13 3.89
C TYR A 114 -3.16 -7.78 3.89
N PHE A 115 -2.69 -7.38 5.06
CA PHE A 115 -2.01 -6.12 5.27
C PHE A 115 -0.77 -6.32 6.14
N ARG A 116 0.29 -5.57 5.85
CA ARG A 116 1.45 -5.42 6.72
C ARG A 116 1.36 -4.09 7.46
N CYS A 117 1.56 -4.09 8.76
CA CYS A 117 1.66 -2.87 9.56
C CYS A 117 2.99 -2.16 9.27
N ASP A 118 2.94 -0.98 8.67
CA ASP A 118 4.12 -0.15 8.34
C ASP A 118 4.36 0.92 9.41
N VAL A 119 3.29 1.51 9.97
CA VAL A 119 3.39 2.39 11.14
C VAL A 119 2.40 1.92 12.19
N PRO A 120 2.85 1.40 13.34
CA PRO A 120 1.96 0.93 14.40
C PRO A 120 1.23 2.09 15.06
N PHE A 121 0.19 1.76 15.82
CA PHE A 121 -0.54 2.76 16.59
C PHE A 121 0.38 3.43 17.62
N MET A 122 0.38 4.76 17.65
CA MET A 122 1.10 5.53 18.67
C MET A 122 0.17 6.43 19.47
N ARG A 123 -0.70 7.18 18.79
CA ARG A 123 -1.67 8.09 19.41
C ARG A 123 -2.82 8.38 18.44
N PRO A 124 -4.02 8.75 18.92
CA PRO A 124 -5.19 8.96 18.05
C PRO A 124 -4.99 9.99 16.93
N SER A 125 -4.12 10.98 17.14
CA SER A 125 -3.85 12.01 16.14
C SER A 125 -2.97 11.54 14.97
N ARG A 126 -2.41 10.32 15.02
CA ARG A 126 -1.57 9.77 13.96
C ARG A 126 -2.12 8.40 13.55
N PRO A 127 -2.53 8.22 12.29
CA PRO A 127 -3.12 6.96 11.85
C PRO A 127 -2.10 5.84 11.85
N THR A 128 -2.55 4.62 12.17
CA THR A 128 -1.82 3.39 11.91
C THR A 128 -1.78 3.16 10.40
N VAL A 129 -0.61 2.89 9.84
CA VAL A 129 -0.43 2.73 8.38
C VAL A 129 -0.34 1.25 8.04
N LEU A 130 -1.22 0.81 7.14
CA LEU A 130 -1.34 -0.59 6.73
C LEU A 130 -1.12 -0.73 5.23
N PHE A 131 -0.10 -1.49 4.84
CA PHE A 131 0.26 -1.73 3.45
C PHE A 131 -0.44 -2.98 2.93
N ALA A 132 -1.25 -2.84 1.88
CA ALA A 132 -1.94 -3.96 1.26
C ALA A 132 -0.93 -4.92 0.65
N ILE A 133 -1.04 -6.21 1.01
CA ILE A 133 -0.27 -7.29 0.42
C ILE A 133 -1.06 -7.79 -0.79
N PRO A 134 -0.48 -7.75 -2.01
CA PRO A 134 -1.15 -8.25 -3.20
C PRO A 134 -1.47 -9.74 -3.06
N ASP A 135 -2.74 -10.11 -3.20
CA ASP A 135 -3.21 -11.50 -3.13
C ASP A 135 -3.47 -12.11 -4.53
N GLY A 136 -3.09 -11.38 -5.59
CA GLY A 136 -3.28 -11.79 -6.98
C GLY A 136 -4.73 -11.69 -7.49
N ARG A 137 -5.68 -11.27 -6.65
CA ARG A 137 -7.06 -11.03 -7.09
C ARG A 137 -7.13 -9.68 -7.79
N GLN A 138 -7.79 -9.63 -8.95
CA GLN A 138 -8.04 -8.34 -9.59
C GLN A 138 -8.92 -7.49 -8.67
N GLN A 139 -8.42 -6.30 -8.30
CA GLN A 139 -9.18 -5.38 -7.48
C GLN A 139 -10.45 -5.00 -8.25
N THR A 140 -11.61 -5.39 -7.73
CA THR A 140 -12.90 -4.95 -8.27
C THR A 140 -13.01 -3.46 -8.00
N GLY A 141 -13.03 -2.67 -9.07
CA GLY A 141 -12.99 -1.21 -9.05
C GLY A 141 -14.12 -0.61 -8.22
N SER A 142 -13.90 -0.49 -6.92
CA SER A 142 -14.69 0.36 -6.05
C SER A 142 -14.05 1.74 -6.16
N LYS A 143 -14.79 2.74 -6.66
CA LYS A 143 -14.40 4.15 -6.56
C LYS A 143 -14.36 4.53 -5.08
N LYS A 144 -13.29 4.15 -4.39
CA LYS A 144 -12.99 4.66 -3.05
C LYS A 144 -12.55 6.11 -3.21
N PHE A 145 -12.83 6.94 -2.21
CA PHE A 145 -12.17 8.22 -2.02
C PHE A 145 -10.72 7.93 -1.63
N SER A 146 -9.93 7.43 -2.58
CA SER A 146 -8.51 7.18 -2.42
C SER A 146 -7.74 8.35 -3.01
N ARG A 147 -6.81 8.89 -2.22
CA ARG A 147 -5.91 9.92 -2.70
C ARG A 147 -4.80 9.24 -3.49
N CYS A 148 -4.75 9.48 -4.79
CA CYS A 148 -3.57 9.20 -5.58
C CYS A 148 -2.43 10.09 -5.07
N VAL A 149 -1.37 9.47 -4.57
CA VAL A 149 -0.13 10.17 -4.25
C VAL A 149 0.74 10.05 -5.49
N SER A 150 0.66 11.06 -6.35
CA SER A 150 1.50 11.16 -7.55
C SER A 150 2.91 11.60 -7.19
N LEU A 151 3.89 11.11 -7.95
CA LEU A 151 5.25 11.67 -7.93
C LEU A 151 5.15 13.13 -8.37
N LYS A 152 5.65 14.06 -7.55
CA LYS A 152 5.82 15.46 -7.98
C LYS A 152 7.10 15.53 -8.83
N GLU A 153 7.11 16.40 -9.83
CA GLU A 153 8.20 16.51 -10.81
C GLU A 153 9.59 16.77 -10.19
N ASP A 154 9.64 17.29 -8.95
CA ASP A 154 10.88 17.59 -8.22
C ASP A 154 11.26 16.59 -7.11
N GLU A 155 10.47 15.52 -6.90
CA GLU A 155 10.76 14.52 -5.86
C GLU A 155 11.52 13.34 -6.46
N ASP A 156 12.75 13.12 -5.99
CA ASP A 156 13.59 12.01 -6.44
C ASP A 156 12.89 10.69 -6.06
N PHE A 157 12.78 9.72 -7.00
CA PHE A 157 12.06 8.46 -6.77
C PHE A 157 12.56 7.72 -5.50
N LEU A 158 13.82 7.94 -5.15
CA LEU A 158 14.50 7.42 -3.96
C LEU A 158 13.89 7.92 -2.64
N ASP A 159 13.31 9.12 -2.63
CA ASP A 159 12.66 9.71 -1.46
C ASP A 159 11.28 9.08 -1.18
N VAL A 160 10.71 8.39 -2.17
CA VAL A 160 9.39 7.74 -2.12
C VAL A 160 9.49 6.23 -1.87
N LEU A 161 10.70 5.66 -2.00
CA LEU A 161 10.92 4.25 -1.67
C LEU A 161 10.69 4.01 -0.18
N ASN A 162 9.95 2.94 0.13
CA ASN A 162 9.73 2.53 1.51
C ASN A 162 11.09 2.34 2.22
N PRO A 163 11.33 2.97 3.39
CA PRO A 163 12.53 2.75 4.19
C PRO A 163 12.83 1.26 4.44
N CYS A 164 11.79 0.41 4.50
CA CYS A 164 11.89 -1.03 4.70
C CYS A 164 12.47 -1.79 3.48
N THR A 165 12.43 -1.21 2.28
CA THR A 165 13.08 -1.75 1.07
C THR A 165 14.52 -1.25 0.89
N LYS A 166 14.93 -0.25 1.67
CA LYS A 166 16.29 0.30 1.63
C LYS A 166 17.22 -0.60 2.44
N LYS A 167 17.91 -1.52 1.77
CA LYS A 167 19.00 -2.29 2.36
C LYS A 167 20.33 -1.68 1.95
N GLU A 168 20.91 -0.86 2.82
CA GLU A 168 22.26 -0.34 2.63
C GLU A 168 23.28 -1.44 2.98
N THR A 169 24.19 -1.73 2.05
CA THR A 169 25.27 -2.68 2.27
C THR A 169 26.58 -2.01 1.91
N VAL A 170 27.48 -1.90 2.89
CA VAL A 170 28.84 -1.41 2.64
C VAL A 170 29.62 -2.52 1.94
N ALA A 171 30.27 -2.18 0.83
CA ALA A 171 31.10 -3.11 0.07
C ALA A 171 32.43 -2.45 -0.31
N LEU A 172 33.48 -3.26 -0.40
CA LEU A 172 34.72 -2.87 -1.06
C LEU A 172 34.50 -2.97 -2.57
N GLY A 173 34.76 -1.87 -3.26
CA GLY A 173 34.57 -1.74 -4.70
C GLY A 173 35.89 -1.50 -5.44
N ASP A 174 35.92 -1.85 -6.71
CA ASP A 174 37.09 -1.64 -7.56
C ASP A 174 37.44 -0.16 -7.74
N SER A 175 38.71 0.13 -8.03
CA SER A 175 39.21 1.47 -8.33
C SER A 175 38.45 2.15 -9.47
N ASN A 176 37.91 1.38 -10.41
CA ASN A 176 37.12 1.86 -11.55
C ASN A 176 35.79 2.49 -11.14
N LEU A 177 35.27 2.21 -9.94
CA LEU A 177 34.05 2.85 -9.44
C LEU A 177 34.26 4.32 -9.02
N ARG A 178 35.52 4.78 -8.99
CA ARG A 178 35.84 6.16 -8.64
C ARG A 178 35.63 7.16 -9.78
N SER A 179 35.58 6.67 -11.02
CA SER A 179 35.34 7.51 -12.20
C SER A 179 33.86 7.65 -12.55
N LEU A 180 32.97 6.98 -11.81
CA LEU A 180 31.53 7.02 -12.07
C LEU A 180 30.96 8.42 -11.83
N LYS A 181 30.12 8.87 -12.75
CA LYS A 181 29.35 10.13 -12.63
C LYS A 181 27.97 9.87 -12.04
N HIS A 182 27.37 10.91 -11.47
CA HIS A 182 25.97 10.85 -11.05
C HIS A 182 25.08 10.47 -12.24
N GLY A 183 24.18 9.51 -12.02
CA GLY A 183 23.26 8.98 -13.03
C GLY A 183 23.82 7.84 -13.89
N GLU A 184 25.13 7.55 -13.85
CA GLU A 184 25.70 6.45 -14.64
C GLU A 184 25.23 5.08 -14.14
N ILE A 185 24.83 4.23 -15.06
CA ILE A 185 24.39 2.86 -14.78
C ILE A 185 25.54 1.90 -15.05
N LEU A 186 25.84 1.03 -14.10
CA LEU A 186 26.80 -0.05 -14.25
C LEU A 186 26.15 -1.41 -13.99
N GLN A 187 26.68 -2.43 -14.66
CA GLN A 187 26.33 -3.82 -14.40
C GLN A 187 27.43 -4.46 -13.57
N LEU A 188 27.08 -4.92 -12.37
CA LEU A 188 27.98 -5.73 -11.56
C LEU A 188 27.68 -7.20 -11.84
N GLU A 189 28.70 -7.93 -12.28
CA GLU A 189 28.56 -9.36 -12.59
C GLU A 189 27.96 -10.11 -11.41
N ARG A 190 26.89 -10.88 -11.69
CA ARG A 190 26.10 -11.65 -10.71
C ARG A 190 25.32 -10.84 -9.66
N LYS A 191 25.39 -9.51 -9.66
CA LYS A 191 24.69 -8.64 -8.69
C LYS A 191 23.60 -7.76 -9.29
N GLY A 192 23.58 -7.58 -10.62
CA GLY A 192 22.55 -6.82 -11.34
C GLY A 192 23.01 -5.44 -11.78
N TYR A 193 22.06 -4.57 -12.08
CA TYR A 193 22.30 -3.19 -12.52
C TYR A 193 22.24 -2.22 -11.36
N PHE A 194 23.11 -1.22 -11.38
CA PHE A 194 23.21 -0.20 -10.34
C PHE A 194 23.34 1.17 -10.96
N ARG A 195 22.63 2.17 -10.42
CA ARG A 195 22.81 3.59 -10.76
C ARG A 195 23.74 4.24 -9.74
N CYS A 196 24.66 5.08 -10.20
CA CYS A 196 25.49 5.91 -9.33
C CYS A 196 24.72 7.15 -8.89
N ASP A 197 24.39 7.23 -7.60
CA ASP A 197 23.68 8.39 -7.05
C ASP A 197 24.64 9.39 -6.40
N VAL A 198 25.72 8.89 -5.79
CA VAL A 198 26.78 9.75 -5.24
C VAL A 198 28.11 9.31 -5.84
N PRO A 199 28.75 10.13 -6.68
CA PRO A 199 30.06 9.79 -7.24
C PRO A 199 31.15 9.84 -6.16
N PHE A 200 32.26 9.13 -6.39
CA PHE A 200 33.38 9.13 -5.45
C PHE A 200 33.98 10.54 -5.33
N MET A 201 34.06 11.05 -4.10
CA MET A 201 34.70 12.34 -3.81
C MET A 201 36.00 12.15 -3.04
N ARG A 202 35.96 11.36 -1.96
CA ARG A 202 37.10 11.12 -1.05
C ARG A 202 36.83 9.88 -0.19
N PRO A 203 37.82 9.29 0.49
CA PRO A 203 37.60 8.09 1.31
C PRO A 203 36.48 8.22 2.36
N SER A 204 36.26 9.42 2.91
CA SER A 204 35.16 9.71 3.84
C SER A 204 33.79 9.94 3.19
N ARG A 205 33.72 9.95 1.85
CA ARG A 205 32.50 10.08 1.03
C ARG A 205 32.60 9.11 -0.16
N PRO A 206 32.36 7.80 0.08
CA PRO A 206 32.46 6.77 -0.94
C PRO A 206 31.35 6.89 -1.99
N THR A 207 31.50 6.18 -3.11
CA THR A 207 30.46 6.07 -4.13
C THR A 207 29.21 5.41 -3.53
N VAL A 208 28.03 5.95 -3.79
CA VAL A 208 26.74 5.33 -3.44
C VAL A 208 26.09 4.82 -4.71
N LEU A 209 25.76 3.52 -4.70
CA LEU A 209 25.12 2.82 -5.80
C LEU A 209 23.73 2.37 -5.39
N PHE A 210 22.75 2.62 -6.25
CA PHE A 210 21.37 2.18 -6.09
C PHE A 210 21.08 1.00 -7.00
N ALA A 211 20.69 -0.14 -6.41
CA ALA A 211 20.33 -1.33 -7.17
C ALA A 211 19.04 -1.10 -7.95
N ILE A 212 19.08 -1.28 -9.26
CA ILE A 212 17.92 -1.22 -10.13
C ILE A 212 17.28 -2.61 -10.10
N PRO A 213 16.04 -2.77 -9.59
CA PRO A 213 15.39 -4.07 -9.55
C PRO A 213 15.11 -4.56 -10.97
N ASP A 214 15.89 -5.52 -11.44
CA ASP A 214 15.78 -6.11 -12.79
C ASP A 214 14.86 -7.35 -12.81
N GLY A 215 14.14 -7.61 -11.71
CA GLY A 215 13.24 -8.75 -11.57
C GLY A 215 13.95 -10.11 -11.46
N ARG A 216 15.29 -10.15 -11.42
CA ARG A 216 16.03 -11.39 -11.16
C ARG A 216 16.13 -11.59 -9.65
N GLN A 217 15.57 -12.71 -9.17
CA GLN A 217 15.81 -13.13 -7.79
C GLN A 217 17.31 -13.32 -7.60
N GLN A 218 17.92 -12.54 -6.72
CA GLN A 218 19.26 -12.83 -6.23
C GLN A 218 19.16 -14.15 -5.45
N THR A 219 19.66 -15.23 -6.04
CA THR A 219 19.89 -16.48 -5.33
C THR A 219 20.92 -16.21 -4.25
N GLY A 220 20.50 -16.17 -2.99
CA GLY A 220 21.40 -16.02 -1.85
C GLY A 220 22.39 -17.18 -1.79
N SER A 221 23.66 -16.82 -1.67
CA SER A 221 24.75 -17.69 -1.17
C SER A 221 25.06 -17.31 0.26
#